data_AF-R0MMH2-F1
#
_entry.id   AF-R0MMH2-F1
#
_cell.length_a   1.000
_cell.length_b   1.000
_cell.length_c   1.000
_cell.angle_alpha   90.00
_cell.angle_beta   90.00
_cell.angle_gamma   90.00
#
_symmetry.space_group_name_H-M   'P 1'
#
loop_
_entity.id
_entity.type
_entity.pdbx_description
1 polymer ?
#
loop_
_entity_poly.entity_id
_entity_poly.type
_entity_poly.pdbx_seq_one_letter_code
_entity_poly.pdbx_strand_id
1 'polypeptide(L)'
;MNRLYFYSGLEVYYPKEYGTSFTFLYLILLILIIFIFLIKRKSVKIVLELEKNESYTLYEGLYMHKRVLIKWYKKRKPEITKEIQILQEVHNNLYISRLVYYEDNYFNTFLVFEYLEEINSKLTKAMLHQIVLAVKFLNEKNIFLKNFNPKNIRIQNGHTVLFNVGVHGDNKGWYSECQEDDKIKNVFFLGCLLHYFITGYHPYDKRGLEKDCQSDEQSDLDNCDNRKDKDSCDNVKKDKDKCEYKVNDLNNHDNNISNLTFLDHKSIQDNILLKKYKIRIEDPLVHDLIYHTIKAKIPERTSLQRLSAHPFFWDDSSKFEFIARYSDILEGNPIQVKKIERNKTRIFTKPWNSYLCSLVSEELSVFRLYNFNSARDLIRVIRNKGRHYNQIPGNVKEVYRTFPGGFMSYWCGLFPGLLIVCYNCGYQLRTNELLEKFY
;
A
#
# COMPACT_ATOMS: atom_id res chain seq x y z
N MET A 1 -2.16 44.07 79.41
CA MET A 1 -2.56 44.13 80.84
C MET A 1 -3.98 43.57 80.90
N ASN A 2 -4.34 42.59 81.73
CA ASN A 2 -3.92 42.34 83.10
C ASN A 2 -2.79 41.32 83.24
N ARG A 3 -1.80 41.66 84.07
CA ARG A 3 -0.84 40.73 84.68
C ARG A 3 -1.25 40.49 86.12
N LEU A 4 -1.05 39.28 86.62
CA LEU A 4 -0.46 38.92 87.92
C LEU A 4 -0.21 37.40 87.88
N TYR A 5 0.78 36.74 88.48
CA TYR A 5 2.13 37.02 88.99
C TYR A 5 2.79 35.61 89.12
N PHE A 6 4.11 35.49 89.00
CA PHE A 6 4.84 34.21 89.14
C PHE A 6 4.90 33.73 90.59
N TYR A 7 4.57 32.46 90.86
CA TYR A 7 5.42 31.45 91.51
C TYR A 7 4.65 30.12 91.60
N SER A 8 5.34 28.99 91.39
CA SER A 8 4.80 27.61 91.36
C SER A 8 3.64 27.38 90.39
N GLY A 9 3.89 27.04 89.12
CA GLY A 9 2.78 26.80 88.20
C GLY A 9 3.18 26.44 86.79
N LEU A 10 2.80 25.23 86.37
CA LEU A 10 2.49 24.96 84.97
C LEU A 10 1.45 25.98 84.50
N GLU A 11 1.76 26.75 83.45
CA GLU A 11 0.74 27.43 82.64
C GLU A 11 0.74 26.80 81.25
N VAL A 12 -0.19 25.86 81.06
CA VAL A 12 -0.53 25.32 79.74
C VAL A 12 -1.42 26.34 79.04
N TYR A 13 -0.88 26.98 78.00
CA TYR A 13 -1.68 27.82 77.12
C TYR A 13 -2.47 26.94 76.15
N TYR A 14 -3.77 26.84 76.34
CA TYR A 14 -4.68 26.36 75.28
C TYR A 14 -4.83 27.48 74.23
N PRO A 15 -4.50 27.23 72.95
CA PRO A 15 -4.87 28.16 71.91
C PRO A 15 -6.39 28.16 71.77
N LYS A 16 -6.99 29.37 71.84
CA LYS A 16 -8.40 29.63 71.55
C LYS A 16 -8.79 28.93 70.25
N GLU A 17 -9.90 28.19 70.32
CA GLU A 17 -10.51 27.46 69.21
C GLU A 17 -10.73 28.38 68.00
N TYR A 18 -9.81 28.33 67.06
CA TYR A 18 -10.04 28.85 65.71
C TYR A 18 -10.79 27.78 64.91
N GLY A 19 -12.11 27.78 65.09
CA GLY A 19 -13.16 27.34 64.16
C GLY A 19 -12.92 26.07 63.34
N THR A 20 -13.58 24.99 63.75
CA THR A 20 -13.91 23.79 62.96
C THR A 20 -14.49 24.09 61.57
N SER A 21 -15.02 25.29 61.33
CA SER A 21 -15.51 25.76 60.05
C SER A 21 -14.41 25.92 58.98
N PHE A 22 -13.20 26.39 59.36
CA PHE A 22 -12.13 26.63 58.38
C PHE A 22 -11.54 25.32 57.84
N THR A 23 -11.44 24.28 58.66
CA THR A 23 -11.00 22.95 58.24
C THR A 23 -12.06 22.24 57.39
N PHE A 24 -13.34 22.41 57.71
CA PHE A 24 -14.44 21.86 56.92
C PHE A 24 -14.53 22.51 55.53
N LEU A 25 -14.37 23.84 55.43
CA LEU A 25 -14.36 24.55 54.15
C LEU A 25 -13.18 24.11 53.27
N TYR A 26 -12.00 23.90 53.87
CA TYR A 26 -10.82 23.41 53.15
C TYR A 26 -10.99 21.95 52.70
N LEU A 27 -11.65 21.11 53.50
CA LEU A 27 -12.01 19.75 53.13
C LEU A 27 -13.01 19.74 51.96
N ILE A 28 -14.03 20.60 52.00
CA ILE A 28 -14.98 20.79 50.88
C ILE A 28 -14.24 21.29 49.64
N LEU A 29 -13.32 22.26 49.78
CA LEU A 29 -12.54 22.77 48.66
C LEU A 29 -11.62 21.69 48.08
N LEU A 30 -10.99 20.86 48.92
CA LEU A 30 -10.16 19.72 48.51
C LEU A 30 -11.02 18.66 47.82
N ILE A 31 -12.20 18.33 48.36
CA ILE A 31 -13.17 17.41 47.73
C ILE A 31 -13.65 17.99 46.40
N LEU A 32 -13.93 19.29 46.30
CA LEU A 32 -14.31 19.96 45.05
C LEU A 32 -13.16 19.98 44.05
N ILE A 33 -11.91 20.21 44.49
CA ILE A 33 -10.72 20.16 43.62
C ILE A 33 -10.50 18.74 43.14
N ILE A 34 -10.60 17.73 44.02
CA ILE A 34 -10.53 16.31 43.67
C ILE A 34 -11.69 15.94 42.75
N PHE A 35 -12.90 16.44 42.99
CA PHE A 35 -14.09 16.17 42.18
C PHE A 35 -14.00 16.86 40.81
N ILE A 36 -13.51 18.10 40.74
CA ILE A 36 -13.17 18.80 39.50
C ILE A 36 -12.04 18.06 38.78
N PHE A 37 -11.05 17.53 39.49
CA PHE A 37 -9.95 16.75 38.93
C PHE A 37 -10.43 15.38 38.42
N LEU A 38 -11.41 14.77 39.10
CA LEU A 38 -12.07 13.52 38.72
C LEU A 38 -13.05 13.74 37.54
N ILE A 39 -13.75 14.87 37.49
CA ILE A 39 -14.60 15.29 36.35
C ILE A 39 -13.74 15.68 35.15
N LYS A 40 -12.62 16.38 35.36
CA LYS A 40 -11.62 16.69 34.32
C LYS A 40 -10.79 15.47 33.93
N ARG A 41 -10.87 14.35 34.66
CA ARG A 41 -10.25 13.10 34.25
C ARG A 41 -10.93 12.71 32.95
N LYS A 42 -10.19 12.93 31.86
CA LYS A 42 -10.63 12.73 30.47
C LYS A 42 -11.26 11.34 30.36
N SER A 43 -12.58 11.29 30.42
CA SER A 43 -13.30 10.03 30.58
C SER A 43 -13.32 9.33 29.23
N VAL A 44 -12.75 8.13 29.21
CA VAL A 44 -12.81 7.22 28.09
C VAL A 44 -14.00 6.30 28.34
N LYS A 45 -14.99 6.33 27.46
CA LYS A 45 -16.17 5.48 27.56
C LYS A 45 -16.11 4.41 26.47
N ILE A 46 -16.07 3.15 26.87
CA ILE A 46 -16.17 2.02 25.94
C ILE A 46 -17.62 1.87 25.50
N VAL A 47 -17.82 1.62 24.20
CA VAL A 47 -19.15 1.42 23.59
C VAL A 47 -19.27 0.01 23.04
N LEU A 48 -18.29 -0.45 22.24
CA LEU A 48 -18.33 -1.74 21.55
C LEU A 48 -16.95 -2.38 21.50
N GLU A 49 -16.88 -3.70 21.70
CA GLU A 49 -15.66 -4.49 21.42
C GLU A 49 -15.62 -4.81 19.91
N LEU A 50 -14.53 -4.41 19.25
CA LEU A 50 -14.33 -4.61 17.80
C LEU A 50 -13.48 -5.84 17.52
N GLU A 51 -12.36 -5.99 18.24
CA GLU A 51 -11.41 -7.08 18.04
C GLU A 51 -10.74 -7.45 19.36
N LYS A 52 -10.47 -8.74 19.55
CA LYS A 52 -9.73 -9.25 20.69
C LYS A 52 -8.64 -10.20 20.22
N ASN A 53 -7.40 -9.91 20.62
CA ASN A 53 -6.26 -10.77 20.34
C ASN A 53 -5.46 -11.01 21.63
N GLU A 54 -4.32 -11.72 21.54
CA GLU A 54 -3.56 -12.11 22.74
C GLU A 54 -2.98 -10.90 23.48
N SER A 55 -2.56 -9.88 22.75
CA SER A 55 -1.88 -8.69 23.28
C SER A 55 -2.84 -7.59 23.75
N TYR A 56 -3.90 -7.30 23.00
CA TYR A 56 -4.81 -6.20 23.29
C TYR A 56 -6.27 -6.54 22.91
N THR A 57 -7.19 -5.68 23.35
CA THR A 57 -8.57 -5.62 22.86
C THR A 57 -8.80 -4.24 22.25
N LEU A 58 -9.32 -4.20 21.04
CA LEU A 58 -9.71 -2.98 20.35
C LEU A 58 -11.19 -2.71 20.60
N TYR A 59 -11.49 -1.50 21.06
CA TYR A 59 -12.85 -1.03 21.30
C TYR A 59 -13.14 0.20 20.46
N GLU A 60 -14.41 0.35 20.11
CA GLU A 60 -14.99 1.63 19.78
C GLU A 60 -15.46 2.32 21.07
N GLY A 61 -15.26 3.64 21.16
CA GLY A 61 -15.73 4.40 22.29
C GLY A 61 -15.81 5.89 22.06
N LEU A 62 -15.94 6.61 23.17
CA LEU A 62 -15.99 8.07 23.22
C LEU A 62 -14.86 8.61 24.08
N TYR A 63 -14.21 9.66 23.58
CA TYR A 63 -13.24 10.48 24.32
C TYR A 63 -13.56 11.94 24.06
N MET A 64 -13.85 12.70 25.13
CA MET A 64 -14.32 14.09 25.02
C MET A 64 -15.51 14.25 24.04
N HIS A 65 -16.48 13.33 24.10
CA HIS A 65 -17.66 13.29 23.21
C HIS A 65 -17.36 13.07 21.72
N LYS A 66 -16.11 12.76 21.35
CA LYS A 66 -15.75 12.35 19.99
C LYS A 66 -15.62 10.83 19.91
N ARG A 67 -16.09 10.27 18.80
CA ARG A 67 -15.90 8.85 18.46
C ARG A 67 -14.41 8.57 18.30
N VAL A 68 -13.93 7.49 18.89
CA VAL A 68 -12.51 7.11 18.92
C VAL A 68 -12.34 5.59 18.88
N LEU A 69 -11.14 5.15 18.49
CA LEU A 69 -10.70 3.77 18.71
C LEU A 69 -9.85 3.69 19.98
N ILE A 70 -10.12 2.71 20.83
CA ILE A 70 -9.43 2.51 22.10
C ILE A 70 -8.75 1.14 22.05
N LYS A 71 -7.42 1.14 22.04
CA LYS A 71 -6.60 -0.06 22.09
C LYS A 71 -6.17 -0.34 23.52
N TRP A 72 -6.77 -1.34 24.15
CA TRP A 72 -6.56 -1.68 25.56
C TRP A 72 -5.65 -2.89 25.71
N TYR A 73 -4.53 -2.77 26.42
CA TYR A 73 -3.57 -3.87 26.59
C TYR A 73 -3.86 -4.67 27.85
N LYS A 74 -3.71 -6.00 27.77
CA LYS A 74 -3.98 -6.90 28.91
C LYS A 74 -2.91 -6.79 30.01
N LYS A 75 -1.67 -6.50 29.63
CA LYS A 75 -0.51 -6.35 30.52
C LYS A 75 0.41 -5.27 29.99
N ARG A 76 1.01 -4.49 30.89
CA ARG A 76 2.06 -3.54 30.53
C ARG A 76 3.29 -4.29 30.03
N LYS A 77 3.80 -3.91 28.86
CA LYS A 77 5.03 -4.46 28.28
C LYS A 77 5.90 -3.34 27.67
N PRO A 78 7.24 -3.47 27.63
CA PRO A 78 8.14 -2.45 27.10
C PRO A 78 7.86 -2.04 25.65
N GLU A 79 7.30 -2.93 24.85
CA GLU A 79 6.98 -2.67 23.45
C GLU A 79 5.83 -1.66 23.29
N ILE A 80 4.98 -1.47 24.31
CA ILE A 80 3.91 -0.45 24.29
C ILE A 80 4.52 0.94 24.36
N THR A 81 5.53 1.15 25.22
CA THR A 81 6.26 2.41 25.29
C THR A 81 6.95 2.72 23.97
N LYS A 82 7.51 1.70 23.29
CA LYS A 82 8.06 1.85 21.94
C LYS A 82 7.00 2.26 20.92
N GLU A 83 5.81 1.65 20.95
CA GLU A 83 4.69 2.04 20.07
C GLU A 83 4.25 3.49 20.30
N ILE A 84 4.16 3.94 21.56
CA ILE A 84 3.84 5.33 21.90
C ILE A 84 4.91 6.28 21.33
N GLN A 85 6.20 5.97 21.51
CA GLN A 85 7.31 6.78 20.98
C GLN A 85 7.26 6.89 19.46
N ILE A 86 7.03 5.78 18.76
CA ILE A 86 6.86 5.76 17.30
C ILE A 86 5.68 6.64 16.89
N LEU A 87 4.52 6.49 17.53
CA LEU A 87 3.32 7.28 17.22
C LEU A 87 3.51 8.78 17.49
N GLN A 88 4.30 9.13 18.50
CA GLN A 88 4.70 10.51 18.77
C GLN A 88 5.68 11.03 17.72
N GLU A 89 6.58 10.22 17.19
CA GLU A 89 7.52 10.64 16.13
C GLU A 89 6.80 10.91 14.80
N VAL A 90 5.80 10.08 14.47
CA VAL A 90 5.11 10.09 13.17
C VAL A 90 3.81 10.90 13.14
N HIS A 91 3.47 11.60 14.23
CA HIS A 91 2.19 12.28 14.44
C HIS A 91 1.76 13.29 13.36
N ASN A 92 2.72 13.82 12.58
CA ASN A 92 2.47 14.79 11.50
C ASN A 92 2.08 14.14 10.17
N ASN A 93 2.16 12.82 10.04
CA ASN A 93 1.83 12.13 8.81
C ASN A 93 0.33 11.86 8.71
N LEU A 94 -0.31 12.36 7.66
CA LEU A 94 -1.76 12.20 7.42
C LEU A 94 -2.18 10.73 7.18
N TYR A 95 -1.26 9.88 6.72
CA TYR A 95 -1.53 8.49 6.37
C TYR A 95 -1.17 7.50 7.48
N ILE A 96 -0.88 7.98 8.69
CA ILE A 96 -0.61 7.15 9.87
C ILE A 96 -1.59 7.52 10.98
N SER A 97 -2.06 6.51 11.71
CA SER A 97 -3.06 6.68 12.76
C SER A 97 -2.60 7.67 13.82
N ARG A 98 -3.42 8.68 14.09
CA ARG A 98 -3.11 9.71 15.07
C ARG A 98 -3.48 9.26 16.48
N LEU A 99 -2.47 9.22 17.35
CA LEU A 99 -2.64 9.03 18.79
C LEU A 99 -3.13 10.33 19.43
N VAL A 100 -4.33 10.30 20.02
CA VAL A 100 -4.98 11.46 20.65
C VAL A 100 -4.67 11.50 22.16
N TYR A 101 -4.67 10.34 22.79
CA TYR A 101 -4.43 10.19 24.22
C TYR A 101 -3.92 8.78 24.52
N TYR A 102 -3.23 8.63 25.65
CA TYR A 102 -2.86 7.33 26.18
C TYR A 102 -2.80 7.39 27.70
N GLU A 103 -2.98 6.24 28.33
CA GLU A 103 -2.66 6.01 29.73
C GLU A 103 -1.76 4.78 29.78
N ASP A 104 -0.59 4.88 30.39
CA ASP A 104 0.35 3.77 30.60
C ASP A 104 0.77 3.71 32.07
N ASN A 105 -0.14 3.17 32.90
CA ASN A 105 0.05 3.00 34.34
C ASN A 105 0.07 1.51 34.68
N TYR A 106 0.45 1.16 35.92
CA TYR A 106 0.57 -0.25 36.35
C TYR A 106 -0.72 -1.06 36.17
N PHE A 107 -1.88 -0.41 36.39
CA PHE A 107 -3.19 -1.06 36.36
C PHE A 107 -3.91 -0.93 35.00
N ASN A 108 -3.63 0.14 34.25
CA ASN A 108 -4.32 0.46 33.01
C ASN A 108 -3.29 0.92 31.97
N THR A 109 -3.21 0.17 30.87
CA THR A 109 -2.45 0.59 29.69
C THR A 109 -3.36 0.57 28.47
N PHE A 110 -3.72 1.75 27.95
CA PHE A 110 -4.52 1.89 26.75
C PHE A 110 -4.12 3.11 25.91
N LEU A 111 -4.36 3.02 24.60
CA LEU A 111 -4.12 4.07 23.62
C LEU A 111 -5.45 4.48 22.99
N VAL A 112 -5.64 5.77 22.76
CA VAL A 112 -6.84 6.35 22.14
C VAL A 112 -6.44 7.02 20.83
N PHE A 113 -7.04 6.56 19.75
CA PHE A 113 -6.82 7.04 18.40
C PHE A 113 -8.05 7.78 17.89
N GLU A 114 -7.86 8.65 16.89
CA GLU A 114 -8.98 9.14 16.09
C GLU A 114 -9.76 7.95 15.51
N TYR A 115 -11.07 8.10 15.33
CA TYR A 115 -11.89 7.00 14.80
C TYR A 115 -11.47 6.67 13.37
N LEU A 116 -11.29 5.37 13.09
CA LEU A 116 -10.94 4.85 11.78
C LEU A 116 -11.94 3.76 11.38
N GLU A 117 -12.45 3.83 10.17
CA GLU A 117 -13.39 2.88 9.61
C GLU A 117 -12.68 1.62 9.08
N GLU A 118 -13.39 0.50 9.11
CA GLU A 118 -12.95 -0.73 8.45
C GLU A 118 -13.09 -0.66 6.94
N ILE A 119 -12.24 -1.40 6.24
CA ILE A 119 -12.30 -1.48 4.79
C ILE A 119 -13.43 -2.44 4.42
N ASN A 120 -14.56 -1.86 4.02
CA ASN A 120 -15.73 -2.62 3.55
C ASN A 120 -15.89 -2.56 2.02
N SER A 121 -15.09 -1.75 1.33
CA SER A 121 -15.18 -1.49 -0.10
C SER A 121 -13.83 -1.63 -0.82
N LYS A 122 -13.88 -1.74 -2.15
CA LYS A 122 -12.67 -1.70 -2.99
C LYS A 122 -11.87 -0.43 -2.74
N LEU A 123 -10.56 -0.56 -2.61
CA LEU A 123 -9.67 0.59 -2.48
C LEU A 123 -9.44 1.23 -3.85
N THR A 124 -9.48 2.56 -3.90
CA THR A 124 -9.09 3.29 -5.10
C THR A 124 -7.58 3.24 -5.30
N LYS A 125 -7.13 3.51 -6.52
CA LYS A 125 -5.70 3.69 -6.82
C LYS A 125 -5.01 4.74 -5.93
N ALA A 126 -5.71 5.83 -5.60
CA ALA A 126 -5.19 6.87 -4.71
C ALA A 126 -4.99 6.34 -3.28
N MET A 127 -5.96 5.56 -2.78
CA MET A 127 -5.87 4.88 -1.49
C MET A 127 -4.70 3.88 -1.45
N LEU A 128 -4.54 3.06 -2.50
CA LEU A 128 -3.38 2.16 -2.60
C LEU A 128 -2.05 2.92 -2.58
N HIS A 129 -1.98 4.08 -3.25
CA HIS A 129 -0.78 4.92 -3.24
C HIS A 129 -0.48 5.48 -1.85
N GLN A 130 -1.49 5.93 -1.11
CA GLN A 130 -1.35 6.44 0.26
C GLN A 130 -0.76 5.39 1.20
N ILE A 131 -1.13 4.10 1.05
CA ILE A 131 -0.50 3.00 1.79
C ILE A 131 1.01 2.93 1.48
N VAL A 132 1.39 2.97 0.20
CA VAL A 132 2.81 2.95 -0.22
C VAL A 132 3.57 4.14 0.37
N LEU A 133 2.97 5.34 0.34
CA LEU A 133 3.58 6.56 0.89
C LEU A 133 3.75 6.50 2.41
N ALA A 134 2.77 5.95 3.14
CA ALA A 134 2.88 5.75 4.59
C ALA A 134 4.05 4.82 4.94
N VAL A 135 4.16 3.68 4.25
CA VAL A 135 5.26 2.72 4.47
C VAL A 135 6.61 3.31 4.07
N LYS A 136 6.66 4.07 2.98
CA LYS A 136 7.87 4.79 2.56
C LYS A 136 8.36 5.76 3.64
N PHE A 137 7.46 6.59 4.16
CA PHE A 137 7.76 7.53 5.24
C PHE A 137 8.28 6.83 6.50
N LEU A 138 7.67 5.71 6.91
CA LEU A 138 8.15 4.93 8.05
C LEU A 138 9.56 4.38 7.81
N ASN A 139 9.81 3.80 6.63
CA ASN A 139 11.13 3.27 6.30
C ASN A 139 12.21 4.38 6.22
N GLU A 140 11.87 5.60 5.79
CA GLU A 140 12.79 6.77 5.83
C GLU A 140 13.15 7.19 7.26
N LYS A 141 12.27 6.90 8.22
CA LYS A 141 12.50 7.08 9.66
C LYS A 141 13.14 5.86 10.34
N ASN A 142 13.54 4.83 9.58
CA ASN A 142 14.02 3.54 10.10
C ASN A 142 13.01 2.82 11.01
N ILE A 143 11.71 3.05 10.79
CA ILE A 143 10.61 2.37 11.46
C ILE A 143 10.10 1.27 10.52
N PHE A 144 10.22 0.01 10.95
CA PHE A 144 9.80 -1.12 10.13
C PHE A 144 8.60 -1.84 10.74
N LEU A 145 7.57 -2.05 9.92
CA LEU A 145 6.35 -2.74 10.33
C LEU A 145 6.61 -4.22 10.52
N LYS A 146 6.44 -4.70 11.75
CA LYS A 146 6.61 -6.14 12.03
C LYS A 146 5.37 -6.94 11.70
N ASN A 147 4.18 -6.38 11.94
CA ASN A 147 2.90 -7.01 11.60
C ASN A 147 2.17 -6.16 10.58
N PHE A 148 2.32 -6.50 9.30
CA PHE A 148 1.69 -5.78 8.22
C PHE A 148 0.73 -6.69 7.44
N ASN A 149 -0.56 -6.49 7.69
CA ASN A 149 -1.66 -7.25 7.11
C ASN A 149 -2.84 -6.29 6.81
N PRO A 150 -3.91 -6.75 6.14
CA PRO A 150 -5.05 -5.90 5.79
C PRO A 150 -5.70 -5.15 6.96
N LYS A 151 -5.71 -5.69 8.19
CA LYS A 151 -6.29 -5.03 9.37
C LYS A 151 -5.52 -3.77 9.80
N ASN A 152 -4.26 -3.65 9.38
CA ASN A 152 -3.47 -2.44 9.59
C ASN A 152 -3.94 -1.29 8.69
N ILE A 153 -4.71 -1.54 7.64
CA ILE A 153 -5.21 -0.46 6.78
C ILE A 153 -6.65 -0.14 7.20
N ARG A 154 -6.89 1.13 7.51
CA ARG A 154 -8.20 1.67 7.88
C ARG A 154 -8.53 2.89 7.02
N ILE A 155 -9.76 3.37 7.09
CA ILE A 155 -10.21 4.54 6.32
C ILE A 155 -10.52 5.70 7.28
N GLN A 156 -10.11 6.90 6.92
CA GLN A 156 -10.48 8.13 7.60
C GLN A 156 -10.75 9.22 6.57
N ASN A 157 -11.95 9.80 6.57
CA ASN A 157 -12.33 10.88 5.66
C ASN A 157 -12.03 10.59 4.18
N GLY A 158 -12.20 9.33 3.74
CA GLY A 158 -11.93 8.93 2.35
C GLY A 158 -10.45 8.65 2.01
N HIS A 159 -9.53 8.76 2.97
CA HIS A 159 -8.12 8.41 2.82
C HIS A 159 -7.78 7.13 3.58
N THR A 160 -6.78 6.38 3.11
CA THR A 160 -6.24 5.23 3.86
C THR A 160 -5.28 5.71 4.94
N VAL A 161 -5.43 5.12 6.12
CA VAL A 161 -4.60 5.38 7.29
C VAL A 161 -4.01 4.06 7.76
N LEU A 162 -2.70 4.07 7.96
CA LEU A 162 -1.96 2.97 8.53
C LEU A 162 -2.14 2.96 10.06
N PHE A 163 -2.81 1.93 10.55
CA PHE A 163 -3.06 1.63 11.95
C PHE A 163 -2.14 0.51 12.45
N ASN A 164 -1.96 0.41 13.77
CA ASN A 164 -1.12 -0.60 14.42
C ASN A 164 0.34 -0.62 13.91
N VAL A 165 0.99 0.55 13.91
CA VAL A 165 2.41 0.70 13.52
C VAL A 165 3.37 0.09 14.57
N GLY A 166 2.86 -0.28 15.75
CA GLY A 166 3.66 -0.88 16.84
C GLY A 166 4.14 -2.30 16.59
N VAL A 167 4.89 -2.81 17.57
CA VAL A 167 5.58 -4.12 17.54
C VAL A 167 4.63 -5.30 17.87
N HIS A 168 3.35 -5.04 18.15
CA HIS A 168 2.44 -6.03 18.72
C HIS A 168 1.52 -6.67 17.67
N GLY A 169 1.59 -8.01 17.53
CA GLY A 169 0.54 -8.82 16.92
C GLY A 169 1.03 -10.17 16.38
N ASP A 170 0.09 -11.05 15.99
CA ASP A 170 0.38 -12.33 15.33
C ASP A 170 0.61 -12.09 13.83
N ASN A 171 1.73 -12.59 13.29
CA ASN A 171 2.19 -12.40 11.92
C ASN A 171 1.78 -13.55 10.97
N LYS A 172 1.08 -14.57 11.47
CA LYS A 172 0.84 -15.80 10.73
C LYS A 172 0.13 -15.57 9.39
N GLY A 173 0.71 -16.12 8.33
CA GLY A 173 0.13 -16.22 6.99
C GLY A 173 0.20 -14.94 6.13
N TRP A 174 0.86 -13.88 6.60
CA TRP A 174 1.27 -12.73 5.76
C TRP A 174 2.79 -12.56 5.72
N TYR A 175 3.51 -13.36 6.52
CA TYR A 175 4.92 -13.18 6.84
C TYR A 175 5.66 -14.51 6.86
N SER A 176 6.78 -14.63 6.15
CA SER A 176 7.72 -15.75 6.34
C SER A 176 8.73 -15.41 7.44
N GLU A 177 8.99 -16.35 8.36
CA GLU A 177 10.08 -16.31 9.36
C GLU A 177 11.49 -16.37 8.73
N CYS A 178 11.67 -15.90 7.50
CA CYS A 178 12.98 -15.78 6.88
C CYS A 178 13.80 -14.68 7.55
N GLN A 179 15.11 -14.95 7.71
CA GLN A 179 16.13 -14.04 8.25
C GLN A 179 16.51 -12.92 7.26
N GLU A 180 15.55 -12.33 6.56
CA GLU A 180 15.80 -11.15 5.70
C GLU A 180 15.79 -9.85 6.55
N ASP A 181 16.46 -8.80 6.06
CA ASP A 181 16.42 -7.47 6.67
C ASP A 181 14.99 -6.87 6.58
N ASP A 182 14.56 -6.22 7.67
CA ASP A 182 13.20 -5.69 7.85
C ASP A 182 12.78 -4.70 6.76
N LYS A 183 13.73 -3.97 6.16
CA LYS A 183 13.48 -3.07 5.03
C LYS A 183 13.03 -3.83 3.78
N ILE A 184 13.69 -4.96 3.52
CA ILE A 184 13.41 -5.82 2.37
C ILE A 184 12.02 -6.40 2.55
N LYS A 185 11.77 -6.97 3.72
CA LYS A 185 10.50 -7.55 4.14
C LYS A 185 9.31 -6.61 3.91
N ASN A 186 9.39 -5.35 4.33
CA ASN A 186 8.28 -4.39 4.18
C ASN A 186 7.86 -4.17 2.72
N VAL A 187 8.81 -4.13 1.78
CA VAL A 187 8.49 -3.98 0.35
C VAL A 187 7.70 -5.18 -0.14
N PHE A 188 8.14 -6.39 0.21
CA PHE A 188 7.45 -7.62 -0.20
C PHE A 188 6.05 -7.69 0.36
N PHE A 189 5.87 -7.39 1.65
CA PHE A 189 4.54 -7.37 2.27
C PHE A 189 3.63 -6.33 1.65
N LEU A 190 4.16 -5.15 1.36
CA LEU A 190 3.43 -4.13 0.63
C LEU A 190 2.97 -4.66 -0.74
N GLY A 191 3.79 -5.41 -1.46
CA GLY A 191 3.38 -6.09 -2.70
C GLY A 191 2.24 -7.10 -2.50
N CYS A 192 2.34 -7.97 -1.49
CA CYS A 192 1.29 -8.92 -1.17
C CYS A 192 -0.02 -8.23 -0.78
N LEU A 193 0.07 -7.14 -0.02
CA LEU A 193 -1.06 -6.34 0.43
C LEU A 193 -1.73 -5.59 -0.73
N LEU A 194 -0.94 -4.99 -1.62
CA LEU A 194 -1.46 -4.35 -2.83
C LEU A 194 -2.19 -5.36 -3.70
N HIS A 195 -1.61 -6.54 -3.94
CA HIS A 195 -2.28 -7.60 -4.69
C HIS A 195 -3.58 -8.04 -4.00
N TYR A 196 -3.56 -8.16 -2.68
CA TYR A 196 -4.74 -8.51 -1.89
C TYR A 196 -5.87 -7.49 -2.09
N PHE A 197 -5.61 -6.20 -1.94
CA PHE A 197 -6.66 -5.18 -2.13
C PHE A 197 -7.13 -5.04 -3.57
N ILE A 198 -6.31 -5.44 -4.54
CA ILE A 198 -6.68 -5.42 -5.97
C ILE A 198 -7.51 -6.65 -6.36
N THR A 199 -7.19 -7.82 -5.83
CA THR A 199 -7.74 -9.11 -6.30
C THR A 199 -8.65 -9.81 -5.30
N GLY A 200 -8.61 -9.43 -4.03
CA GLY A 200 -9.23 -10.17 -2.92
C GLY A 200 -8.43 -11.39 -2.44
N TYR A 201 -7.32 -11.75 -3.11
CA TYR A 201 -6.52 -12.93 -2.79
C TYR A 201 -5.08 -12.56 -2.41
N HIS A 202 -4.51 -13.31 -1.47
CA HIS A 202 -3.07 -13.26 -1.23
C HIS A 202 -2.32 -13.86 -2.46
N PRO A 203 -1.18 -13.32 -2.94
CA PRO A 203 -0.48 -13.86 -4.13
C PRO A 203 -0.07 -15.34 -4.01
N TYR A 204 0.10 -15.81 -2.78
CA TYR A 204 0.48 -17.19 -2.44
C TYR A 204 -0.71 -18.06 -2.01
N ASP A 205 -1.93 -17.51 -2.10
CA ASP A 205 -3.16 -18.29 -1.94
C ASP A 205 -3.50 -18.99 -3.27
N LYS A 206 -3.71 -20.30 -3.19
CA LYS A 206 -4.05 -21.14 -4.34
C LYS A 206 -5.55 -21.44 -4.46
N ARG A 207 -6.37 -21.02 -3.49
CA ARG A 207 -7.82 -21.26 -3.51
C ARG A 207 -8.48 -20.55 -4.69
N GLY A 208 -9.44 -21.21 -5.33
CA GLY A 208 -10.09 -20.68 -6.54
C GLY A 208 -9.19 -20.63 -7.78
N LEU A 209 -7.98 -21.20 -7.72
CA LEU A 209 -7.27 -21.61 -8.93
C LEU A 209 -7.78 -23.00 -9.28
N GLU A 210 -8.32 -23.18 -10.48
CA GLU A 210 -8.62 -24.52 -10.98
C GLU A 210 -7.31 -25.32 -11.08
N LYS A 211 -7.34 -26.58 -10.65
CA LYS A 211 -6.25 -27.50 -10.93
C LYS A 211 -6.28 -27.76 -12.43
N ASP A 212 -5.29 -27.28 -13.16
CA ASP A 212 -4.96 -27.87 -14.46
C ASP A 212 -4.40 -29.26 -14.20
N CYS A 213 -5.30 -30.24 -14.07
CA CYS A 213 -4.94 -31.63 -14.33
C CYS A 213 -4.89 -31.82 -15.85
N GLN A 214 -3.90 -31.21 -16.51
CA GLN A 214 -3.34 -31.82 -17.71
C GLN A 214 -2.04 -32.49 -17.28
N SER A 215 -2.15 -33.81 -17.21
CA SER A 215 -1.12 -34.83 -17.07
C SER A 215 0.27 -34.41 -17.55
N ASP A 216 1.24 -34.41 -16.64
CA ASP A 216 2.67 -34.60 -16.94
C ASP A 216 3.28 -35.59 -15.92
N GLU A 217 2.54 -36.66 -15.62
CA GLU A 217 3.08 -37.84 -14.90
C GLU A 217 3.14 -39.11 -15.75
N GLN A 218 2.85 -39.05 -17.06
CA GLN A 218 2.94 -40.27 -17.89
C GLN A 218 3.13 -40.02 -19.39
N SER A 219 4.21 -39.35 -19.77
CA SER A 219 4.78 -39.52 -21.12
C SER A 219 6.21 -39.01 -21.17
N ASP A 220 7.14 -39.70 -20.51
CA ASP A 220 8.59 -39.55 -20.78
C ASP A 220 9.39 -40.71 -20.16
N LEU A 221 8.91 -41.95 -20.33
CA LEU A 221 9.74 -43.15 -20.11
C LEU A 221 10.00 -43.99 -21.37
N ASP A 222 9.36 -43.69 -22.50
CA ASP A 222 9.57 -44.44 -23.75
C ASP A 222 9.85 -43.49 -24.93
N ASN A 223 11.00 -42.81 -24.93
CA ASN A 223 11.68 -42.38 -26.18
C ASN A 223 13.07 -41.75 -25.97
N CYS A 224 13.85 -42.27 -25.01
CA CYS A 224 15.28 -41.99 -24.92
C CYS A 224 16.10 -43.15 -25.48
N ASP A 225 15.80 -43.56 -26.72
CA ASP A 225 16.74 -44.30 -27.54
C ASP A 225 16.63 -43.78 -28.97
N ASN A 226 17.77 -43.38 -29.53
CA ASN A 226 17.97 -42.86 -30.89
C ASN A 226 17.74 -41.36 -31.12
N ARG A 227 18.73 -40.57 -30.72
CA ARG A 227 19.40 -39.63 -31.63
C ARG A 227 20.71 -39.11 -31.03
N LYS A 228 21.81 -39.46 -31.69
CA LYS A 228 23.13 -38.84 -31.52
C LYS A 228 23.00 -37.40 -32.02
N ASP A 229 23.27 -36.44 -31.16
CA ASP A 229 23.93 -35.15 -31.44
C ASP A 229 23.83 -34.29 -30.16
N LYS A 230 24.85 -34.41 -29.31
CA LYS A 230 25.12 -33.49 -28.21
C LYS A 230 25.77 -32.26 -28.85
N ASP A 231 25.03 -31.16 -28.96
CA ASP A 231 25.55 -29.76 -28.93
C ASP A 231 24.49 -28.68 -29.27
N SER A 232 23.18 -28.99 -29.31
CA SER A 232 22.14 -27.98 -29.57
C SER A 232 21.08 -27.80 -28.46
N CYS A 233 21.31 -28.30 -27.24
CA CYS A 233 20.28 -28.36 -26.19
C CYS A 233 20.44 -27.39 -25.01
N ASP A 234 21.29 -26.35 -25.11
CA ASP A 234 21.53 -25.42 -23.99
C ASP A 234 20.75 -24.09 -24.04
N ASN A 235 19.88 -23.88 -25.03
CA ASN A 235 19.07 -22.65 -25.13
C ASN A 235 17.55 -22.85 -25.02
N VAL A 236 17.06 -24.04 -24.65
CA VAL A 236 15.61 -24.33 -24.51
C VAL A 236 15.17 -24.57 -23.06
N LYS A 237 16.08 -24.53 -22.07
CA LYS A 237 15.79 -24.80 -20.64
C LYS A 237 15.60 -23.56 -19.75
N LYS A 238 15.32 -22.37 -20.31
CA LYS A 238 15.16 -21.14 -19.50
C LYS A 238 13.77 -20.49 -19.47
N ASP A 239 12.75 -21.07 -20.11
CA ASP A 239 11.41 -20.45 -20.19
C ASP A 239 10.23 -21.40 -19.92
N LYS A 240 10.40 -22.46 -19.10
CA LYS A 240 9.35 -23.47 -18.86
C LYS A 240 8.45 -23.27 -17.62
N ASP A 241 8.41 -22.08 -17.02
CA ASP A 241 7.53 -21.78 -15.85
C ASP A 241 6.32 -20.87 -16.16
N LYS A 242 5.81 -20.88 -17.40
CA LYS A 242 4.59 -20.12 -17.77
C LYS A 242 3.42 -21.07 -18.04
N CYS A 243 2.64 -21.37 -17.01
CA CYS A 243 1.26 -21.82 -17.18
C CYS A 243 0.33 -20.58 -17.24
N GLU A 244 -0.24 -20.35 -18.42
CA GLU A 244 -1.30 -19.38 -18.67
C GLU A 244 -2.63 -19.93 -18.14
N TYR A 245 -3.26 -19.20 -17.23
CA TYR A 245 -4.61 -19.48 -16.72
C TYR A 245 -5.50 -18.31 -17.12
N LYS A 246 -6.72 -18.57 -17.60
CA LYS A 246 -7.72 -17.53 -17.88
C LYS A 246 -8.41 -17.10 -16.58
N VAL A 247 -8.49 -15.79 -16.32
CA VAL A 247 -9.21 -15.24 -15.16
C VAL A 247 -10.67 -15.00 -15.57
N ASN A 248 -11.61 -15.74 -14.99
CA ASN A 248 -13.03 -15.41 -15.11
C ASN A 248 -13.33 -14.14 -14.27
N ASP A 249 -14.10 -13.24 -14.84
CA ASP A 249 -14.61 -11.95 -14.32
C ASP A 249 -14.29 -11.60 -12.85
N LEU A 250 -13.51 -10.52 -12.67
CA LEU A 250 -13.11 -9.87 -11.40
C LEU A 250 -14.29 -9.22 -10.61
N ASN A 251 -15.51 -9.72 -10.76
CA ASN A 251 -16.72 -9.07 -10.28
C ASN A 251 -17.36 -9.68 -9.02
N ASN A 252 -16.84 -10.78 -8.46
CA ASN A 252 -17.28 -11.27 -7.15
C ASN A 252 -16.20 -11.08 -6.09
N HIS A 253 -16.25 -9.92 -5.43
CA HIS A 253 -15.54 -9.68 -4.18
C HIS A 253 -16.36 -10.25 -3.02
N ASP A 254 -16.12 -11.52 -2.68
CA ASP A 254 -16.35 -11.96 -1.30
C ASP A 254 -15.22 -11.34 -0.44
N ASN A 255 -15.44 -10.10 0.01
CA ASN A 255 -14.52 -9.26 0.80
C ASN A 255 -14.24 -9.79 2.22
N ASN A 256 -14.24 -11.10 2.46
CA ASN A 256 -14.05 -11.65 3.80
C ASN A 256 -12.63 -12.16 4.04
N ILE A 257 -11.74 -11.21 4.40
CA ILE A 257 -10.46 -11.47 5.10
C ILE A 257 -10.68 -12.37 6.32
N SER A 258 -11.85 -12.25 6.96
CA SER A 258 -12.25 -13.00 8.15
C SER A 258 -12.36 -14.51 7.94
N ASN A 259 -12.31 -15.00 6.71
CA ASN A 259 -12.57 -16.41 6.40
C ASN A 259 -11.30 -17.21 6.07
N LEU A 260 -10.11 -16.63 6.21
CA LEU A 260 -8.87 -17.43 6.17
C LEU A 260 -8.82 -18.31 7.43
N THR A 261 -8.96 -19.62 7.23
CA THR A 261 -8.81 -20.59 8.30
C THR A 261 -7.34 -20.69 8.71
N PHE A 262 -7.08 -21.28 9.89
CA PHE A 262 -5.72 -21.61 10.31
C PHE A 262 -4.96 -22.45 9.26
N LEU A 263 -5.66 -23.36 8.58
CA LEU A 263 -5.08 -24.18 7.51
C LEU A 263 -4.73 -23.35 6.28
N ASP A 264 -5.54 -22.36 5.93
CA ASP A 264 -5.25 -21.46 4.81
C ASP A 264 -3.99 -20.63 5.10
N HIS A 265 -3.87 -20.08 6.31
CA HIS A 265 -2.67 -19.36 6.74
C HIS A 265 -1.42 -20.25 6.67
N LYS A 266 -1.53 -21.51 7.08
CA LYS A 266 -0.41 -22.48 6.98
C LYS A 266 -0.06 -22.78 5.51
N SER A 267 -1.05 -23.00 4.65
CA SER A 267 -0.81 -23.26 3.23
C SER A 267 -0.14 -22.07 2.52
N ILE A 268 -0.60 -20.85 2.82
CA ILE A 268 0.02 -19.61 2.32
C ILE A 268 1.48 -19.53 2.79
N GLN A 269 1.74 -19.81 4.06
CA GLN A 269 3.08 -19.82 4.62
C GLN A 269 4.01 -20.79 3.87
N ASP A 270 3.56 -22.02 3.66
CA ASP A 270 4.30 -23.05 2.94
C ASP A 270 4.58 -22.59 1.49
N ASN A 271 3.60 -21.97 0.83
CA ASN A 271 3.77 -21.43 -0.51
C ASN A 271 4.77 -20.26 -0.56
N ILE A 272 4.81 -19.39 0.44
CA ILE A 272 5.82 -18.32 0.53
C ILE A 272 7.22 -18.92 0.64
N LEU A 273 7.42 -19.90 1.53
CA LEU A 273 8.69 -20.60 1.71
C LEU A 273 9.14 -21.30 0.42
N LEU A 274 8.21 -21.97 -0.26
CA LEU A 274 8.45 -22.64 -1.53
C LEU A 274 8.49 -21.69 -2.74
N LYS A 275 8.26 -20.39 -2.53
CA LYS A 275 8.19 -19.34 -3.57
C LYS A 275 7.15 -19.63 -4.67
N LYS A 276 6.07 -20.32 -4.31
CA LYS A 276 4.97 -20.70 -5.21
C LYS A 276 3.85 -19.65 -5.15
N TYR A 277 3.91 -18.65 -6.04
CA TYR A 277 2.88 -17.59 -6.14
C TYR A 277 2.19 -17.57 -7.50
N LYS A 278 1.00 -16.97 -7.55
CA LYS A 278 0.27 -16.64 -8.79
C LYS A 278 -0.27 -15.21 -8.68
N ILE A 279 0.10 -14.37 -9.65
CA ILE A 279 -0.41 -13.01 -9.78
C ILE A 279 -1.67 -13.08 -10.63
N ARG A 280 -2.85 -12.83 -10.03
CA ARG A 280 -4.17 -12.96 -10.67
C ARG A 280 -4.59 -11.66 -11.35
N ILE A 281 -3.69 -11.08 -12.14
CA ILE A 281 -3.84 -9.74 -12.71
C ILE A 281 -3.42 -9.78 -14.17
N GLU A 282 -4.36 -9.49 -15.07
CA GLU A 282 -4.12 -9.48 -16.52
C GLU A 282 -3.57 -8.13 -17.01
N ASP A 283 -3.96 -7.02 -16.37
CA ASP A 283 -3.48 -5.69 -16.73
C ASP A 283 -1.95 -5.63 -16.62
N PRO A 284 -1.22 -5.34 -17.72
CA PRO A 284 0.25 -5.37 -17.70
C PRO A 284 0.89 -4.37 -16.74
N LEU A 285 0.24 -3.23 -16.50
CA LEU A 285 0.74 -2.18 -15.63
C LEU A 285 0.63 -2.59 -14.17
N VAL A 286 -0.52 -3.14 -13.76
CA VAL A 286 -0.72 -3.64 -12.40
C VAL A 286 0.07 -4.93 -12.16
N HIS A 287 0.16 -5.81 -13.16
CA HIS A 287 0.97 -7.02 -13.07
C HIS A 287 2.46 -6.67 -12.82
N ASP A 288 3.03 -5.72 -13.56
CA ASP A 288 4.43 -5.27 -13.36
C ASP A 288 4.67 -4.74 -11.95
N LEU A 289 3.76 -3.89 -11.46
CA LEU A 289 3.77 -3.35 -10.09
C LEU A 289 3.91 -4.48 -9.06
N ILE A 290 3.02 -5.48 -9.10
CA ILE A 290 3.02 -6.57 -8.13
C ILE A 290 4.23 -7.48 -8.34
N TYR A 291 4.47 -7.91 -9.57
CA TYR A 291 5.52 -8.86 -9.93
C TYR A 291 6.89 -8.41 -9.43
N HIS A 292 7.26 -7.15 -9.67
CA HIS A 292 8.54 -6.61 -9.21
C HIS A 292 8.59 -6.33 -7.70
N THR A 293 7.44 -6.18 -7.04
CA THR A 293 7.37 -5.90 -5.60
C THR A 293 7.48 -7.18 -4.76
N ILE A 294 6.95 -8.31 -5.25
CA ILE A 294 6.96 -9.59 -4.52
C ILE A 294 8.15 -10.50 -4.87
N LYS A 295 9.13 -10.02 -5.66
CA LYS A 295 10.31 -10.83 -6.00
C LYS A 295 11.12 -11.20 -4.76
N ALA A 296 11.53 -12.47 -4.67
CA ALA A 296 12.29 -12.97 -3.52
C ALA A 296 13.65 -12.27 -3.36
N LYS A 297 14.42 -12.09 -4.43
CA LYS A 297 15.77 -11.53 -4.34
C LYS A 297 15.77 -10.00 -4.33
N ILE A 298 16.49 -9.40 -3.38
CA ILE A 298 16.59 -7.93 -3.20
C ILE A 298 17.01 -7.21 -4.48
N PRO A 299 18.05 -7.63 -5.22
CA PRO A 299 18.49 -6.88 -6.41
C PRO A 299 17.45 -6.85 -7.52
N GLU A 300 16.50 -7.80 -7.49
CA GLU A 300 15.43 -7.90 -8.47
C GLU A 300 14.13 -7.21 -7.97
N ARG A 301 13.98 -7.05 -6.65
CA ARG A 301 12.84 -6.42 -6.01
C ARG A 301 12.88 -4.91 -6.23
N THR A 302 11.72 -4.33 -6.51
CA THR A 302 11.61 -2.87 -6.62
C THR A 302 12.00 -2.18 -5.31
N SER A 303 12.56 -0.98 -5.36
CA SER A 303 12.75 -0.16 -4.17
C SER A 303 11.44 0.55 -3.81
N LEU A 304 11.29 1.00 -2.55
CA LEU A 304 10.14 1.83 -2.16
C LEU A 304 10.05 3.12 -2.97
N GLN A 305 11.20 3.72 -3.32
CA GLN A 305 11.26 4.88 -4.21
C GLN A 305 10.60 4.56 -5.56
N ARG A 306 11.08 3.50 -6.22
CA ARG A 306 10.57 3.06 -7.53
C ARG A 306 9.11 2.59 -7.46
N LEU A 307 8.69 1.98 -6.36
CA LEU A 307 7.29 1.59 -6.12
C LEU A 307 6.39 2.82 -6.00
N SER A 308 6.79 3.82 -5.21
CA SER A 308 6.04 5.07 -5.06
C SER A 308 5.96 5.88 -6.37
N ALA A 309 6.99 5.79 -7.22
CA ALA A 309 7.02 6.45 -8.52
C ALA A 309 6.38 5.62 -9.66
N HIS A 310 5.85 4.43 -9.38
CA HIS A 310 5.38 3.51 -10.41
C HIS A 310 4.23 4.11 -11.26
N PRO A 311 4.19 3.92 -12.60
CA PRO A 311 3.17 4.55 -13.45
C PRO A 311 1.73 4.12 -13.16
N PHE A 312 1.56 3.00 -12.46
CA PHE A 312 0.26 2.62 -11.90
C PHE A 312 -0.36 3.76 -11.08
N PHE A 313 0.44 4.58 -10.39
CA PHE A 313 -0.04 5.65 -9.52
C PHE A 313 -0.24 7.00 -10.23
N TRP A 314 0.18 7.16 -11.50
CA TRP A 314 0.16 8.45 -12.21
C TRP A 314 -1.22 8.87 -12.70
N ASP A 315 -1.54 10.15 -12.61
CA ASP A 315 -2.69 10.72 -13.32
C ASP A 315 -2.47 10.74 -14.84
N ASP A 316 -3.54 10.98 -15.61
CA ASP A 316 -3.44 10.93 -17.07
C ASP A 316 -2.55 12.04 -17.65
N SER A 317 -2.43 13.16 -16.94
CA SER A 317 -1.48 14.23 -17.28
C SER A 317 -0.04 13.72 -17.22
N SER A 318 0.36 13.09 -16.11
CA SER A 318 1.70 12.53 -15.92
C SER A 318 1.99 11.38 -16.89
N LYS A 319 1.01 10.53 -17.19
CA LYS A 319 1.15 9.48 -18.21
C LYS A 319 1.44 10.07 -19.59
N PHE A 320 0.65 11.07 -20.02
CA PHE A 320 0.88 11.73 -21.29
C PHE A 320 2.24 12.41 -21.33
N GLU A 321 2.58 13.18 -20.29
CA GLU A 321 3.82 13.92 -20.23
C GLU A 321 5.05 12.99 -20.28
N PHE A 322 5.00 11.86 -19.57
CA PHE A 322 6.05 10.85 -19.65
C PHE A 322 6.22 10.32 -21.08
N ILE A 323 5.13 9.92 -21.75
CA ILE A 323 5.18 9.41 -23.13
C ILE A 323 5.72 10.48 -24.08
N ALA A 324 5.28 11.73 -23.94
CA ALA A 324 5.72 12.84 -24.77
C ALA A 324 7.23 13.11 -24.62
N ARG A 325 7.72 13.17 -23.37
CA ARG A 325 9.16 13.38 -23.10
C ARG A 325 10.01 12.20 -23.52
N TYR A 326 9.54 10.97 -23.29
CA TYR A 326 10.21 9.77 -23.77
C TYR A 326 10.29 9.75 -25.30
N SER A 327 9.21 10.14 -25.99
CA SER A 327 9.18 10.30 -27.44
C SER A 327 10.22 11.28 -27.96
N ASP A 328 10.45 12.40 -27.28
CA ASP A 328 11.46 13.38 -27.70
C ASP A 328 12.88 12.81 -27.63
N ILE A 329 13.18 12.05 -26.57
CA ILE A 329 14.46 11.35 -26.43
C ILE A 329 14.65 10.32 -27.56
N LEU A 330 13.58 9.62 -27.96
CA LEU A 330 13.65 8.64 -29.05
C LEU A 330 14.05 9.25 -30.41
N GLU A 331 13.77 10.54 -30.66
CA GLU A 331 14.09 11.16 -31.95
C GLU A 331 15.61 11.19 -32.23
N GLY A 332 16.42 11.35 -31.18
CA GLY A 332 17.88 11.43 -31.26
C GLY A 332 18.64 10.25 -30.66
N ASN A 333 17.95 9.21 -30.17
CA ASN A 333 18.59 8.12 -29.43
C ASN A 333 18.34 6.73 -30.03
N PRO A 334 19.18 6.29 -31.00
CA PRO A 334 19.06 4.99 -31.65
C PRO A 334 19.10 3.79 -30.70
N ILE A 335 19.80 3.91 -29.55
CA ILE A 335 19.90 2.84 -28.56
C ILE A 335 18.53 2.62 -27.89
N GLN A 336 17.85 3.69 -27.50
CA GLN A 336 16.50 3.61 -26.94
C GLN A 336 15.49 3.11 -27.98
N VAL A 337 15.62 3.57 -29.24
CA VAL A 337 14.79 3.08 -30.34
C VAL A 337 14.95 1.56 -30.51
N LYS A 338 16.19 1.03 -30.56
CA LYS A 338 16.42 -0.43 -30.61
C LYS A 338 15.78 -1.15 -29.42
N LYS A 339 15.83 -0.57 -28.22
CA LYS A 339 15.27 -1.16 -27.00
C LYS A 339 13.74 -1.23 -27.03
N ILE A 340 13.07 -0.15 -27.44
CA ILE A 340 11.60 -0.12 -27.53
C ILE A 340 11.10 -1.03 -28.66
N GLU A 341 11.77 -1.04 -29.81
CA GLU A 341 11.39 -1.89 -30.94
C GLU A 341 11.55 -3.39 -30.62
N ARG A 342 12.55 -3.78 -29.83
CA ARG A 342 12.69 -5.17 -29.31
C ARG A 342 11.54 -5.60 -28.39
N ASN A 343 10.85 -4.65 -27.75
CA ASN A 343 9.76 -4.92 -26.82
C ASN A 343 8.38 -4.62 -27.41
N LYS A 344 8.28 -4.27 -28.70
CA LYS A 344 7.01 -3.82 -29.33
C LYS A 344 5.88 -4.85 -29.27
N THR A 345 6.22 -6.14 -29.28
CA THR A 345 5.25 -7.25 -29.20
C THR A 345 4.49 -7.27 -27.87
N ARG A 346 5.04 -6.63 -26.83
CA ARG A 346 4.35 -6.40 -25.54
C ARG A 346 3.37 -5.23 -25.59
N ILE A 347 3.39 -4.43 -26.66
CA ILE A 347 2.50 -3.28 -26.89
C ILE A 347 1.42 -3.66 -27.91
N PHE A 348 1.82 -4.24 -29.04
CA PHE A 348 0.93 -4.68 -30.12
C PHE A 348 1.52 -5.87 -30.88
N THR A 349 0.67 -6.74 -31.41
CA THR A 349 1.09 -7.95 -32.17
C THR A 349 0.86 -7.83 -33.67
N LYS A 350 -0.04 -6.94 -34.09
CA LYS A 350 -0.32 -6.57 -35.48
C LYS A 350 0.09 -5.11 -35.73
N PRO A 351 0.16 -4.65 -36.99
CA PRO A 351 0.36 -3.23 -37.27
C PRO A 351 -0.61 -2.36 -36.46
N TRP A 352 -0.12 -1.33 -35.76
CA TRP A 352 -0.92 -0.65 -34.73
C TRP A 352 -2.11 0.14 -35.29
N ASN A 353 -2.12 0.46 -36.59
CA ASN A 353 -3.30 1.04 -37.26
C ASN A 353 -4.50 0.09 -37.32
N SER A 354 -4.27 -1.23 -37.29
CA SER A 354 -5.37 -2.22 -37.29
C SER A 354 -6.23 -2.19 -36.02
N TYR A 355 -5.76 -1.52 -34.97
CA TYR A 355 -6.49 -1.32 -33.72
C TYR A 355 -7.25 0.01 -33.67
N LEU A 356 -7.00 0.92 -34.63
CA LEU A 356 -7.62 2.24 -34.65
C LEU A 356 -9.00 2.18 -35.30
N CYS A 357 -9.92 3.04 -34.85
CA CYS A 357 -11.13 3.28 -35.62
C CYS A 357 -10.81 3.99 -36.95
N SER A 358 -11.69 3.84 -37.95
CA SER A 358 -11.51 4.40 -39.29
C SER A 358 -11.22 5.90 -39.26
N LEU A 359 -12.01 6.67 -38.48
CA LEU A 359 -11.85 8.12 -38.33
C LEU A 359 -10.44 8.53 -37.89
N VAL A 360 -9.88 7.87 -36.88
CA VAL A 360 -8.52 8.17 -36.38
C VAL A 360 -7.47 7.72 -37.39
N SER A 361 -7.66 6.55 -38.00
CA SER A 361 -6.73 6.01 -39.01
C SER A 361 -6.61 6.91 -40.25
N GLU A 362 -7.75 7.37 -40.78
CA GLU A 362 -7.83 8.29 -41.91
C GLU A 362 -7.18 9.64 -41.59
N GLU A 363 -7.46 10.21 -40.41
CA GLU A 363 -6.87 11.49 -39.97
C GLU A 363 -5.34 11.42 -39.87
N LEU A 364 -4.79 10.29 -39.41
CA LEU A 364 -3.35 10.10 -39.30
C LEU A 364 -2.65 10.04 -40.67
N SER A 365 -3.36 9.58 -41.70
CA SER A 365 -2.80 9.41 -43.06
C SER A 365 -2.57 10.73 -43.81
N VAL A 366 -3.21 11.83 -43.39
CA VAL A 366 -3.21 13.10 -44.12
C VAL A 366 -1.88 13.85 -44.01
N PHE A 367 -1.32 13.95 -42.80
CA PHE A 367 -0.24 14.91 -42.54
C PHE A 367 1.16 14.30 -42.44
N ARG A 368 1.27 13.01 -42.11
CA ARG A 368 2.57 12.37 -41.88
C ARG A 368 2.53 10.88 -42.14
N LEU A 369 3.54 10.38 -42.83
CA LEU A 369 3.75 8.94 -42.99
C LEU A 369 4.33 8.35 -41.70
N TYR A 370 3.54 7.48 -41.06
CA TYR A 370 3.95 6.71 -39.89
C TYR A 370 4.17 5.25 -40.28
N ASN A 371 5.21 4.62 -39.74
CA ASN A 371 5.40 3.19 -39.85
C ASN A 371 4.56 2.46 -38.80
N PHE A 372 3.47 1.84 -39.25
CA PHE A 372 2.54 1.09 -38.40
C PHE A 372 3.12 -0.16 -37.72
N ASN A 373 4.35 -0.57 -38.09
CA ASN A 373 5.07 -1.67 -37.44
C ASN A 373 6.10 -1.20 -36.40
N SER A 374 6.23 0.12 -36.18
CA SER A 374 7.21 0.72 -35.27
C SER A 374 6.56 1.24 -33.99
N ALA A 375 7.11 0.82 -32.85
CA ALA A 375 6.70 1.33 -31.53
C ALA A 375 7.12 2.78 -31.31
N ARG A 376 8.29 3.19 -31.85
CA ARG A 376 8.70 4.60 -31.87
C ARG A 376 7.64 5.45 -32.56
N ASP A 377 7.14 5.01 -33.70
CA ASP A 377 6.15 5.78 -34.47
C ASP A 377 4.80 5.85 -33.80
N LEU A 378 4.36 4.79 -33.11
CA LEU A 378 3.18 4.85 -32.25
C LEU A 378 3.33 5.92 -31.16
N ILE A 379 4.45 5.89 -30.42
CA ILE A 379 4.75 6.87 -29.36
C ILE A 379 4.81 8.31 -29.93
N ARG A 380 5.40 8.46 -31.13
CA ARG A 380 5.50 9.71 -31.87
C ARG A 380 4.12 10.26 -32.26
N VAL A 381 3.20 9.41 -32.72
CA VAL A 381 1.81 9.81 -33.00
C VAL A 381 1.14 10.34 -31.74
N ILE A 382 1.24 9.62 -30.64
CA ILE A 382 0.61 9.99 -29.37
C ILE A 382 1.11 11.35 -28.90
N ARG A 383 2.44 11.57 -28.94
CA ARG A 383 3.04 12.88 -28.65
C ARG A 383 2.50 13.96 -29.58
N ASN A 384 2.56 13.76 -30.90
CA ASN A 384 2.19 14.78 -31.88
C ASN A 384 0.71 15.17 -31.73
N LYS A 385 -0.20 14.18 -31.62
CA LYS A 385 -1.63 14.43 -31.47
C LYS A 385 -1.97 15.03 -30.12
N GLY A 386 -1.29 14.64 -29.04
CA GLY A 386 -1.49 15.29 -27.74
C GLY A 386 -1.00 16.74 -27.72
N ARG A 387 0.18 17.04 -28.29
CA ARG A 387 0.71 18.43 -28.38
C ARG A 387 -0.17 19.34 -29.22
N HIS A 388 -0.75 18.78 -30.28
CA HIS A 388 -1.62 19.50 -31.21
C HIS A 388 -3.09 19.14 -31.02
N TYR A 389 -3.51 18.78 -29.80
CA TYR A 389 -4.87 18.30 -29.54
C TYR A 389 -5.93 19.30 -30.01
N ASN A 390 -5.68 20.60 -29.82
CA ASN A 390 -6.58 21.67 -30.26
C ASN A 390 -6.77 21.74 -31.78
N GLN A 391 -5.82 21.23 -32.58
CA GLN A 391 -5.87 21.21 -34.04
C GLN A 391 -6.56 19.96 -34.61
N ILE A 392 -6.92 18.99 -33.75
CA ILE A 392 -7.61 17.77 -34.19
C ILE A 392 -9.05 18.12 -34.63
N PRO A 393 -9.53 17.57 -35.76
CA PRO A 393 -10.91 17.74 -36.23
C PRO A 393 -11.95 17.34 -35.17
N GLY A 394 -13.10 18.02 -35.15
CA GLY A 394 -14.14 17.84 -34.12
C GLY A 394 -14.65 16.39 -34.01
N ASN A 395 -14.96 15.77 -35.15
CA ASN A 395 -15.39 14.36 -35.22
C ASN A 395 -14.34 13.37 -34.65
N VAL A 396 -13.04 13.66 -34.80
CA VAL A 396 -11.96 12.82 -34.23
C VAL A 396 -11.78 13.14 -32.74
N LYS A 397 -11.95 14.39 -32.32
CA LYS A 397 -11.95 14.76 -30.89
C LYS A 397 -13.08 14.08 -30.12
N GLU A 398 -14.24 13.86 -30.72
CA GLU A 398 -15.35 13.11 -30.10
C GLU A 398 -14.95 11.68 -29.71
N VAL A 399 -14.09 11.04 -30.52
CA VAL A 399 -13.51 9.72 -30.20
C VAL A 399 -12.59 9.81 -28.98
N TYR A 400 -11.73 10.83 -28.92
CA TYR A 400 -10.84 11.05 -27.77
C TYR A 400 -11.56 11.60 -26.53
N ARG A 401 -12.74 12.21 -26.69
CA ARG A 401 -13.54 12.89 -25.66
C ARG A 401 -12.84 14.11 -25.04
N THR A 402 -11.92 13.90 -24.10
CA THR A 402 -11.27 14.96 -23.32
C THR A 402 -9.76 14.80 -23.32
N PHE A 403 -9.04 15.90 -23.13
CA PHE A 403 -7.59 15.88 -22.96
C PHE A 403 -7.20 16.33 -21.54
N PRO A 404 -6.24 15.66 -20.87
CA PRO A 404 -5.53 14.44 -21.30
C PRO A 404 -6.31 13.14 -21.04
N GLY A 405 -7.37 13.15 -20.22
CA GLY A 405 -8.00 11.95 -19.67
C GLY A 405 -8.58 10.97 -20.71
N GLY A 406 -9.53 11.43 -21.53
CA GLY A 406 -10.11 10.61 -22.59
C GLY A 406 -9.10 10.21 -23.67
N PHE A 407 -8.20 11.12 -24.03
CA PHE A 407 -7.10 10.87 -24.96
C PHE A 407 -6.18 9.74 -24.49
N MET A 408 -5.72 9.79 -23.23
CA MET A 408 -4.89 8.72 -22.68
C MET A 408 -5.65 7.43 -22.48
N SER A 409 -6.93 7.50 -22.11
CA SER A 409 -7.80 6.32 -21.99
C SER A 409 -7.95 5.60 -23.34
N TYR A 410 -8.09 6.33 -24.45
CA TYR A 410 -8.14 5.75 -25.79
C TYR A 410 -6.85 4.98 -26.13
N TRP A 411 -5.68 5.63 -26.00
CA TRP A 411 -4.41 5.00 -26.39
C TRP A 411 -4.00 3.85 -25.46
N CYS A 412 -4.15 4.00 -24.15
CA CYS A 412 -3.84 2.93 -23.20
C CYS A 412 -4.87 1.79 -23.25
N GLY A 413 -6.12 2.07 -23.64
CA GLY A 413 -7.14 1.04 -23.87
C GLY A 413 -6.83 0.17 -25.09
N LEU A 414 -6.36 0.77 -26.18
CA LEU A 414 -5.92 0.02 -27.37
C LEU A 414 -4.60 -0.72 -27.15
N PHE A 415 -3.70 -0.15 -26.34
CA PHE A 415 -2.35 -0.67 -26.12
C PHE A 415 -2.04 -0.78 -24.61
N PRO A 416 -2.58 -1.80 -23.89
CA PRO A 416 -2.41 -1.91 -22.44
C PRO A 416 -0.95 -1.96 -21.96
N GLY A 417 -0.06 -2.53 -22.77
CA GLY A 417 1.37 -2.60 -22.46
C GLY A 417 2.17 -1.31 -22.74
N LEU A 418 1.58 -0.31 -23.41
CA LEU A 418 2.30 0.87 -23.90
C LEU A 418 3.06 1.60 -22.79
N LEU A 419 2.34 1.99 -21.73
CA LEU A 419 2.90 2.83 -20.67
C LEU A 419 4.02 2.11 -19.92
N ILE A 420 3.77 0.86 -19.52
CA ILE A 420 4.74 0.11 -18.73
C ILE A 420 5.97 -0.29 -19.52
N VAL A 421 5.82 -0.63 -20.81
CA VAL A 421 6.95 -0.93 -21.69
C VAL A 421 7.82 0.31 -21.90
N CYS A 422 7.20 1.48 -22.11
CA CYS A 422 7.94 2.75 -22.19
C CYS A 422 8.68 3.07 -20.88
N TYR A 423 8.02 2.94 -19.73
CA TYR A 423 8.61 3.16 -18.41
C TYR A 423 9.81 2.25 -18.13
N ASN A 424 9.69 0.96 -18.45
CA ASN A 424 10.80 0.01 -18.25
C ASN A 424 11.94 0.22 -19.25
N CYS A 425 11.65 0.59 -20.50
CA CYS A 425 12.70 0.93 -21.45
C CYS A 425 13.46 2.20 -21.02
N GLY A 426 12.74 3.22 -20.55
CA GLY A 426 13.25 4.49 -20.08
C GLY A 426 14.02 4.46 -18.76
N TYR A 427 13.97 3.38 -17.98
CA TYR A 427 14.61 3.33 -16.65
C TYR A 427 16.13 3.60 -16.64
N GLN A 428 16.82 3.27 -17.74
CA GLN A 428 18.25 3.59 -17.90
C GLN A 428 18.52 5.10 -18.06
N LEU A 429 17.48 5.87 -18.35
CA LEU A 429 17.48 7.33 -18.48
C LEU A 429 16.88 8.00 -17.25
N ARG A 430 16.75 7.31 -16.11
CA ARG A 430 16.15 7.87 -14.87
C ARG A 430 16.88 9.09 -14.30
N THR A 431 18.11 9.35 -14.74
CA THR A 431 18.90 10.54 -14.37
C THR A 431 18.91 11.61 -15.47
N ASN A 432 18.17 11.39 -16.55
CA ASN A 432 18.00 12.38 -17.61
C ASN A 432 17.00 13.45 -17.15
N GLU A 433 17.32 14.72 -17.37
CA GLU A 433 16.50 15.89 -16.96
C GLU A 433 15.03 15.81 -17.41
N LEU A 434 14.74 15.17 -18.54
CA LEU A 434 13.37 15.04 -19.02
C LEU A 434 12.59 13.97 -18.25
N LEU A 435 13.27 12.95 -17.72
CA LEU A 435 12.63 11.78 -17.13
C LEU A 435 12.82 11.63 -15.61
N GLU A 436 13.74 12.37 -14.99
CA GLU A 436 14.09 12.20 -13.57
C GLU A 436 12.90 12.25 -12.62
N LYS A 437 11.93 13.14 -12.88
CA LYS A 437 10.75 13.31 -12.03
C LYS A 437 9.80 12.10 -11.99
N PHE A 438 9.99 11.16 -12.91
CA PHE A 438 9.15 9.96 -13.04
C PHE A 438 9.76 8.73 -12.35
N TYR A 439 10.96 8.81 -11.76
CA TYR A 439 11.69 7.64 -11.26
C TYR A 439 12.12 7.69 -9.78
#